data_AF-A0A4P9YA04-F1
#
_entry.id   AF-A0A4P9YA04-F1
#
_cell.length_a   1.000
_cell.length_b   1.000
_cell.length_c   1.000
_cell.angle_alpha   90.00
_cell.angle_beta   90.00
_cell.angle_gamma   90.00
#
_symmetry.space_group_name_H-M   'P 1'
#
loop_
_entity.id
_entity.type
_entity.pdbx_description
1 polymer ?
#
loop_
_entity_poly.entity_id
_entity_poly.type
_entity_poly.pdbx_seq_one_letter_code
_entity_poly.pdbx_strand_id
1 'polypeptide(L)'
;RQEYIKLENLLANCSKPCVMDVKMGVRLYDDEADAAKIEKMKKLAESTTSSVIGFRIAGIKYFRDNQYHVLDKSFGKSLTPGNISTGLGTFFDGIPCRKLSLVMDKVINRLEHIKHVVQVKKPRLYSTSLLFYYDFDDPIEANVNLIDFAHSYANKNDYESDDGFIFGIDNLIESLKILQSFK
;
A
#
# COMPACT_ATOMS: atom_id res chain seq x y z
N ARG A 1 24.42 -16.14 16.37
CA ARG A 1 24.73 -15.39 15.12
C ARG A 1 23.42 -14.83 14.61
N GLN A 2 23.34 -13.54 14.33
CA GLN A 2 22.11 -12.92 13.80
C GLN A 2 22.19 -12.83 12.28
N GLU A 3 21.09 -13.17 11.61
CA GLU A 3 20.98 -13.14 10.15
C GLU A 3 20.30 -11.83 9.72
N TYR A 4 20.72 -11.30 8.56
CA TYR A 4 20.21 -10.04 8.01
C TYR A 4 20.02 -10.17 6.50
N ILE A 5 19.02 -9.47 5.98
CA ILE A 5 18.78 -9.32 4.54
C ILE A 5 19.26 -7.94 4.12
N LYS A 6 20.14 -7.87 3.12
CA LYS A 6 20.59 -6.61 2.52
C LYS A 6 19.66 -6.27 1.36
N LEU A 7 18.98 -5.13 1.47
CA LEU A 7 18.06 -4.61 0.45
C LEU A 7 18.56 -3.28 -0.09
N GLU A 8 18.11 -2.91 -1.27
CA GLU A 8 18.28 -1.54 -1.78
C GLU A 8 17.48 -0.55 -0.94
N ASN A 9 17.97 0.69 -0.85
CA ASN A 9 17.20 1.79 -0.26
C ASN A 9 16.45 2.53 -1.36
N LEU A 10 15.14 2.33 -1.43
CA LEU A 10 14.25 2.93 -2.42
C LEU A 10 14.25 4.47 -2.41
N LEU A 11 14.67 5.09 -1.30
CA LEU A 11 14.68 6.54 -1.10
C LEU A 11 16.08 7.15 -1.17
N ALA A 12 17.11 6.37 -1.54
CA ALA A 12 18.50 6.81 -1.46
C ALA A 12 18.81 8.10 -2.25
N ASN A 13 18.10 8.32 -3.35
CA ASN A 13 18.29 9.46 -4.24
C ASN A 13 17.23 10.56 -4.04
N CYS A 14 16.37 10.45 -3.04
CA CYS A 14 15.33 11.45 -2.78
C CYS A 14 15.87 12.55 -1.86
N SER A 15 15.71 13.81 -2.26
CA SER A 15 15.98 14.98 -1.43
C SER A 15 14.86 15.19 -0.40
N LYS A 16 13.60 15.08 -0.85
CA LYS A 16 12.40 15.25 -0.01
C LYS A 16 11.44 14.08 -0.20
N PRO A 17 11.78 12.89 0.31
CA PRO A 17 10.96 11.70 0.12
C PRO A 17 9.60 11.84 0.78
N CYS A 18 8.55 11.67 -0.03
CA CYS A 18 7.20 11.43 0.40
C CYS A 18 6.92 9.92 0.30
N VAL A 19 6.35 9.33 1.35
CA VAL A 19 6.04 7.89 1.42
C VAL A 19 4.64 7.63 1.94
N MET A 20 4.00 6.58 1.43
CA MET A 20 2.75 6.04 1.96
C MET A 20 2.83 4.51 2.00
N ASP A 21 2.58 3.94 3.16
CA ASP A 21 2.50 2.49 3.37
C ASP A 21 1.03 2.08 3.33
N VAL A 22 0.69 1.21 2.37
CA VAL A 22 -0.65 0.62 2.25
C VAL A 22 -0.56 -0.87 2.52
N LYS A 23 -1.17 -1.32 3.63
CA LYS A 23 -1.24 -2.73 3.98
C LYS A 23 -2.34 -3.44 3.21
N MET A 24 -2.00 -4.58 2.64
CA MET A 24 -2.86 -5.34 1.72
C MET A 24 -3.48 -6.57 2.39
N GLY A 25 -4.63 -6.99 1.86
CA GLY A 25 -5.34 -8.21 2.23
C GLY A 25 -6.51 -8.00 3.20
N VAL A 26 -7.50 -8.87 3.07
CA VAL A 26 -8.65 -8.99 4.00
C VAL A 26 -8.31 -9.81 5.25
N ARG A 27 -7.38 -10.77 5.11
CA ARG A 27 -6.87 -11.62 6.18
C ARG A 27 -5.47 -11.17 6.58
N LEU A 28 -5.29 -10.76 7.84
CA LEU A 28 -4.04 -10.16 8.34
C LEU A 28 -3.14 -11.13 9.11
N TYR A 29 -3.40 -12.43 9.04
CA TYR A 29 -2.65 -13.49 9.72
C TYR A 29 -2.38 -14.63 8.75
N ASP A 30 -1.19 -15.22 8.85
CA ASP A 30 -0.77 -16.40 8.10
C ASP A 30 -1.36 -17.69 8.69
N ASP A 31 -1.12 -18.82 8.02
CA ASP A 31 -1.63 -20.13 8.44
C ASP A 31 -0.91 -20.68 9.69
N GLU A 32 0.30 -20.18 9.99
CA GLU A 32 1.09 -20.55 11.17
C GLU A 32 0.83 -19.66 12.40
N ALA A 33 -0.11 -18.70 12.29
CA ALA A 33 -0.41 -17.78 13.39
C ALA A 33 -1.04 -18.50 14.61
N ASP A 34 -0.58 -18.16 15.82
CA ASP A 34 -1.22 -18.62 17.05
C ASP A 34 -2.61 -18.00 17.27
N ALA A 35 -3.40 -18.61 18.16
CA ALA A 35 -4.77 -18.19 18.42
C ALA A 35 -4.89 -16.71 18.86
N ALA A 36 -3.93 -16.21 19.65
CA ALA A 36 -3.94 -14.84 20.14
C ALA A 36 -3.66 -13.83 19.01
N LYS A 37 -2.69 -14.14 18.13
CA LYS A 37 -2.38 -13.38 16.92
C LYS A 37 -3.56 -13.39 15.96
N ILE A 38 -4.21 -14.53 15.75
CA ILE A 38 -5.41 -14.65 14.91
C ILE A 38 -6.51 -13.73 15.42
N GLU A 39 -6.87 -13.80 16.71
CA GLU A 39 -7.93 -12.98 17.30
C GLU A 39 -7.63 -11.48 17.16
N LYS A 40 -6.39 -11.08 17.49
CA LYS A 40 -5.94 -9.68 17.35
C LYS A 40 -6.02 -9.19 15.90
N MET A 41 -5.62 -10.02 14.95
CA MET A 41 -5.61 -9.67 13.53
C MET A 41 -7.04 -9.63 12.94
N LYS A 42 -7.95 -10.48 13.38
CA LYS A 42 -9.39 -10.41 13.05
C LYS A 42 -10.00 -9.10 13.53
N LYS A 43 -9.82 -8.77 14.82
CA LYS A 43 -10.28 -7.50 15.39
C LYS A 43 -9.73 -6.28 14.63
N LEU A 44 -8.45 -6.33 14.23
CA LEU A 44 -7.85 -5.25 13.44
C LEU A 44 -8.45 -5.15 12.03
N ALA A 45 -8.69 -6.28 11.37
CA ALA A 45 -9.31 -6.28 10.04
C ALA A 45 -10.74 -5.71 10.10
N GLU A 46 -11.53 -6.13 11.09
CA GLU A 46 -12.90 -5.66 11.34
C GLU A 46 -12.95 -4.18 11.71
N SER A 47 -11.98 -3.70 12.50
CA SER A 47 -11.93 -2.29 12.92
C SER A 47 -11.31 -1.35 11.88
N THR A 48 -11.04 -1.81 10.67
CA THR A 48 -10.40 -1.01 9.61
C THR A 48 -11.02 -1.32 8.24
N THR A 49 -10.60 -0.55 7.24
CA THR A 49 -10.98 -0.77 5.84
C THR A 49 -10.53 -2.13 5.29
N SER A 50 -9.56 -2.81 5.92
CA SER A 50 -9.03 -4.09 5.42
C SER A 50 -10.12 -5.15 5.23
N SER A 51 -11.08 -5.27 6.16
CA SER A 51 -12.16 -6.27 6.04
C SER A 51 -13.14 -6.00 4.89
N VAL A 52 -13.31 -4.75 4.49
CA VAL A 52 -14.35 -4.34 3.53
C VAL A 52 -13.78 -4.13 2.12
N ILE A 53 -12.62 -3.48 2.01
CA ILE A 53 -12.03 -3.12 0.71
C ILE A 53 -10.65 -3.76 0.46
N GLY A 54 -10.18 -4.63 1.37
CA GLY A 54 -8.96 -5.42 1.16
C GLY A 54 -7.65 -4.65 1.30
N PHE A 55 -7.67 -3.40 1.77
CA PHE A 55 -6.46 -2.68 2.15
C PHE A 55 -6.72 -1.64 3.23
N ARG A 56 -5.65 -1.12 3.85
CA ARG A 56 -5.70 0.06 4.72
C ARG A 56 -4.41 0.87 4.62
N ILE A 57 -4.49 2.17 4.89
CA ILE A 57 -3.30 3.01 5.03
C ILE A 57 -2.66 2.74 6.39
N ALA A 58 -1.38 2.43 6.43
CA ALA A 58 -0.62 2.21 7.66
C ALA A 58 0.13 3.48 8.12
N GLY A 59 0.45 4.36 7.19
CA GLY A 59 1.02 5.67 7.47
C GLY A 59 1.36 6.43 6.20
N ILE A 60 1.44 7.76 6.33
CA ILE A 60 1.83 8.68 5.27
C ILE A 60 2.84 9.66 5.85
N LYS A 61 3.92 9.92 5.12
CA LYS A 61 4.80 11.06 5.36
C LYS A 61 4.94 11.81 4.05
N TYR A 62 4.57 13.08 4.01
CA TYR A 62 4.64 13.87 2.79
C TYR A 62 5.16 15.28 3.09
N PHE A 63 5.75 15.92 2.09
CA PHE A 63 6.25 17.28 2.17
C PHE A 63 5.26 18.24 1.53
N ARG A 64 4.92 19.31 2.24
CA ARG A 64 4.01 20.37 1.77
C ARG A 64 4.29 21.63 2.59
N ASP A 65 4.07 22.81 2.01
CA ASP A 65 4.17 24.09 2.74
C ASP A 65 5.51 24.25 3.49
N ASN A 66 6.59 23.78 2.84
CA ASN A 66 7.96 23.78 3.34
C ASN A 66 8.22 22.96 4.62
N GLN A 67 7.37 21.96 4.93
CA GLN A 67 7.54 21.07 6.08
C GLN A 67 7.06 19.64 5.80
N TYR A 68 7.45 18.71 6.67
CA TYR A 68 6.93 17.35 6.65
C TYR A 68 5.66 17.22 7.49
N HIS A 69 4.68 16.56 6.92
CA HIS A 69 3.49 16.10 7.60
C HIS A 69 3.56 14.58 7.76
N VAL A 70 3.19 14.07 8.93
CA VAL A 70 3.16 12.64 9.24
C VAL A 70 1.76 12.28 9.71
N LEU A 71 1.16 11.32 9.02
CA LEU A 71 -0.09 10.69 9.39
C LEU A 71 0.21 9.24 9.76
N ASP A 72 -0.11 8.90 11.00
CA ASP A 72 0.27 7.64 11.60
C ASP A 72 -0.78 6.54 11.37
N LYS A 73 -0.61 5.43 12.08
CA LYS A 73 -1.56 4.31 12.08
C LYS A 73 -2.94 4.71 12.59
N SER A 74 -3.04 5.74 13.43
CA SER A 74 -4.29 6.21 14.01
C SER A 74 -5.14 6.90 12.94
N PHE A 75 -4.50 7.71 12.09
CA PHE A 75 -5.12 8.25 10.89
C PHE A 75 -5.62 7.12 9.97
N GLY A 76 -4.78 6.15 9.64
CA GLY A 76 -5.17 5.04 8.78
C GLY A 76 -6.36 4.22 9.31
N LYS A 77 -6.46 4.06 10.63
CA LYS A 77 -7.58 3.38 11.29
C LYS A 77 -8.87 4.19 11.36
N SER A 78 -8.80 5.53 11.26
CA SER A 78 -10.01 6.36 11.26
C SER A 78 -10.67 6.45 9.88
N LEU A 79 -10.00 5.96 8.83
CA LEU A 79 -10.55 5.90 7.49
C LEU A 79 -11.63 4.83 7.38
N THR A 80 -12.61 5.12 6.52
CA THR A 80 -13.73 4.27 6.16
C THR A 80 -13.77 4.10 4.64
N PRO A 81 -14.50 3.11 4.11
CA PRO A 81 -14.65 2.98 2.65
C PRO A 81 -15.15 4.26 1.97
N GLY A 82 -15.98 5.06 2.65
CA GLY A 82 -16.53 6.30 2.11
C GLY A 82 -15.53 7.47 2.03
N ASN A 83 -14.43 7.45 2.79
CA ASN A 83 -13.43 8.54 2.79
C ASN A 83 -12.02 8.07 2.36
N ILE A 84 -11.87 6.80 1.96
CA ILE A 84 -10.56 6.22 1.63
C ILE A 84 -9.87 6.95 0.47
N SER A 85 -10.60 7.33 -0.58
CA SER A 85 -10.04 8.05 -1.73
C SER A 85 -9.49 9.42 -1.33
N THR A 86 -10.16 10.13 -0.42
CA THR A 86 -9.66 11.39 0.16
C THR A 86 -8.42 11.13 1.03
N GLY A 87 -8.44 10.05 1.82
CA GLY A 87 -7.29 9.62 2.61
C GLY A 87 -6.05 9.37 1.76
N LEU A 88 -6.20 8.63 0.65
CA LEU A 88 -5.17 8.42 -0.37
C LEU A 88 -4.73 9.74 -1.02
N GLY A 89 -5.68 10.65 -1.28
CA GLY A 89 -5.43 11.97 -1.84
C GLY A 89 -4.42 12.80 -1.06
N THR A 90 -4.43 12.67 0.27
CA THR A 90 -3.48 13.35 1.16
C THR A 90 -2.02 13.10 0.78
N PHE A 91 -1.69 11.91 0.29
CA PHE A 91 -0.33 11.59 -0.15
C PHE A 91 0.13 12.44 -1.33
N PHE A 92 -0.80 12.84 -2.21
CA PHE A 92 -0.50 13.59 -3.43
C PHE A 92 -0.67 15.11 -3.27
N ASP A 93 -1.04 15.60 -2.09
CA ASP A 93 -1.38 17.01 -1.87
C ASP A 93 -0.21 17.99 -2.09
N GLY A 94 1.02 17.51 -1.95
CA GLY A 94 2.22 18.31 -2.25
C GLY A 94 2.53 18.46 -3.75
N ILE A 95 1.83 17.73 -4.62
CA ILE A 95 2.17 17.66 -6.05
C ILE A 95 1.46 18.78 -6.83
N PRO A 96 2.18 19.55 -7.67
CA PRO A 96 1.55 20.54 -8.54
C PRO A 96 0.49 19.92 -9.45
N CYS A 97 -0.69 20.55 -9.56
CA CYS A 97 -1.83 20.05 -10.34
C CYS A 97 -1.44 19.60 -11.76
N ARG A 98 -0.62 20.39 -12.48
CA ARG A 98 -0.12 20.06 -13.83
C ARG A 98 0.67 18.75 -13.95
N LYS A 99 1.25 18.25 -12.84
CA LYS A 99 2.01 16.99 -12.79
C LYS A 99 1.17 15.84 -12.24
N LEU A 100 0.07 16.14 -11.54
CA LEU A 100 -0.66 15.16 -10.75
C LEU A 100 -1.20 14.01 -11.60
N SER A 101 -1.84 14.30 -12.74
CA SER A 101 -2.40 13.25 -13.61
C SER A 101 -1.32 12.28 -14.10
N LEU A 102 -0.16 12.79 -14.54
CA LEU A 102 0.98 11.96 -14.96
C LEU A 102 1.51 11.07 -13.82
N VAL A 103 1.56 11.60 -12.60
CA VAL A 103 1.98 10.84 -11.42
C VAL A 103 0.98 9.73 -11.09
N MET A 104 -0.31 10.05 -11.10
CA MET A 104 -1.37 9.07 -10.83
C MET A 104 -1.38 7.98 -11.89
N ASP A 105 -1.24 8.31 -13.17
CA ASP A 105 -1.11 7.33 -14.27
C ASP A 105 0.08 6.40 -14.05
N LYS A 106 1.26 6.93 -13.72
CA LYS A 106 2.46 6.12 -13.45
C LYS A 106 2.25 5.15 -12.29
N VAL A 107 1.65 5.64 -11.19
CA VAL A 107 1.33 4.83 -10.01
C VAL A 107 0.29 3.75 -10.33
N ILE A 108 -0.80 4.10 -11.02
CA ILE A 108 -1.85 3.15 -11.41
C ILE A 108 -1.28 2.07 -12.33
N ASN A 109 -0.50 2.44 -13.35
CA ASN A 109 0.15 1.49 -14.25
C ASN A 109 1.11 0.55 -13.50
N ARG A 110 1.83 1.06 -12.49
CA ARG A 110 2.69 0.24 -11.64
C ARG A 110 1.89 -0.76 -10.82
N LEU A 111 0.75 -0.36 -10.26
CA LEU A 111 -0.15 -1.25 -9.51
C LEU A 111 -0.74 -2.35 -10.41
N GLU A 112 -1.19 -2.00 -11.62
CA GLU A 112 -1.68 -2.99 -12.61
C GLU A 112 -0.60 -4.01 -12.96
N HIS A 113 0.67 -3.57 -13.10
CA HIS A 113 1.79 -4.49 -13.31
C HIS A 113 2.03 -5.41 -12.10
N ILE A 114 2.00 -4.88 -10.86
CA ILE A 114 2.13 -5.69 -9.64
C ILE A 114 1.00 -6.71 -9.56
N LYS A 115 -0.24 -6.29 -9.81
CA LYS A 115 -1.43 -7.15 -9.88
C LYS A 115 -1.20 -8.30 -10.86
N HIS A 116 -0.79 -7.99 -12.09
CA HIS A 116 -0.52 -9.01 -13.11
C HIS A 116 0.54 -10.03 -12.65
N VAL A 117 1.66 -9.57 -12.06
CA VAL A 117 2.70 -10.46 -11.55
C VAL A 117 2.18 -11.36 -10.43
N VAL A 118 1.38 -10.83 -9.49
CA VAL A 118 0.78 -11.62 -8.41
C VAL A 118 -0.21 -12.65 -8.96
N GLN A 119 -1.02 -12.30 -9.96
CA GLN A 119 -1.93 -13.26 -10.61
C GLN A 119 -1.20 -14.40 -11.33
N VAL A 120 -0.07 -14.10 -11.96
CA VAL A 120 0.74 -15.10 -12.69
C VAL A 120 1.53 -15.98 -11.72
N LYS A 121 2.18 -15.38 -10.71
CA LYS A 121 3.05 -16.11 -9.77
C LYS A 121 2.28 -16.77 -8.64
N LYS A 122 1.04 -16.33 -8.37
CA LYS A 122 0.13 -16.82 -7.34
C LYS A 122 0.79 -17.01 -5.96
N PRO A 123 1.61 -16.07 -5.45
CA PRO A 123 2.13 -16.19 -4.09
C PRO A 123 0.99 -16.07 -3.07
N ARG A 124 1.20 -16.61 -1.86
CA ARG A 124 0.38 -16.24 -0.69
C ARG A 124 1.07 -15.08 0.03
N LEU A 125 0.38 -13.96 0.19
CA LEU A 125 0.92 -12.71 0.73
C LEU A 125 0.13 -12.28 1.96
N TYR A 126 0.65 -12.55 3.15
CA TYR A 126 0.03 -12.08 4.39
C TYR A 126 0.74 -10.83 4.92
N SER A 127 -0.04 -9.81 5.28
CA SER A 127 0.47 -8.58 5.91
C SER A 127 1.52 -7.78 5.12
N THR A 128 1.67 -8.05 3.83
CA THR A 128 2.54 -7.28 2.92
C THR A 128 2.03 -5.86 2.74
N SER A 129 2.94 -4.97 2.37
CA SER A 129 2.64 -3.56 2.10
C SER A 129 2.99 -3.18 0.68
N LEU A 130 2.16 -2.36 0.05
CA LEU A 130 2.54 -1.54 -1.09
C LEU A 130 3.10 -0.23 -0.56
N LEU A 131 4.40 -0.02 -0.74
CA LEU A 131 5.09 1.22 -0.38
C LEU A 131 5.09 2.16 -1.59
N PHE A 132 4.27 3.19 -1.50
CA PHE A 132 4.25 4.30 -2.44
C PHE A 132 5.32 5.30 -2.04
N TYR A 133 6.03 5.85 -3.01
CA TYR A 133 6.99 6.90 -2.75
C TYR A 133 7.19 7.81 -3.96
N TYR A 134 7.59 9.05 -3.70
CA TYR A 134 8.08 10.01 -4.70
C TYR A 134 9.01 11.01 -4.00
N ASP A 135 9.83 11.74 -4.78
CA ASP A 135 10.54 12.91 -4.27
C ASP A 135 9.71 14.16 -4.52
N PHE A 136 9.45 14.98 -3.50
CA PHE A 136 8.71 16.23 -3.67
C PHE A 136 9.32 17.15 -4.74
N ASP A 137 10.64 17.16 -4.88
CA ASP A 137 11.32 17.98 -5.89
C ASP A 137 11.17 17.42 -7.32
N ASP A 138 10.95 16.09 -7.45
CA ASP A 138 10.61 15.46 -8.72
C ASP A 138 9.53 14.37 -8.59
N PRO A 139 8.25 14.77 -8.48
CA PRO A 139 7.17 13.82 -8.22
C PRO A 139 6.87 12.91 -9.41
N ILE A 140 7.39 13.20 -10.61
CA ILE A 140 7.20 12.37 -11.81
C ILE A 140 7.88 11.01 -11.64
N GLU A 141 8.89 10.91 -10.76
CA GLU A 141 9.54 9.64 -10.39
C GLU A 141 8.80 8.85 -9.31
N ALA A 142 7.52 9.14 -9.09
CA ALA A 142 6.67 8.34 -8.24
C ALA A 142 6.66 6.85 -8.63
N ASN A 143 6.68 5.98 -7.63
CA ASN A 143 6.69 4.54 -7.83
C ASN A 143 6.05 3.81 -6.64
N VAL A 144 5.82 2.50 -6.84
CA VAL A 144 5.26 1.60 -5.84
C VAL A 144 6.03 0.29 -5.83
N ASN A 145 6.42 -0.16 -4.64
CA ASN A 145 7.07 -1.44 -4.41
C ASN A 145 6.30 -2.28 -3.40
N LEU A 146 6.20 -3.58 -3.66
CA LEU A 146 5.71 -4.55 -2.69
C LEU A 146 6.83 -4.89 -1.71
N ILE A 147 6.56 -4.79 -0.41
CA ILE A 147 7.51 -5.02 0.69
C ILE A 147 6.89 -5.91 1.77
N ASP A 148 7.68 -6.21 2.82
CA ASP A 148 7.27 -6.98 4.01
C ASP A 148 6.90 -8.46 3.73
N PHE A 149 7.81 -9.22 3.11
CA PHE A 149 7.59 -10.64 2.77
C PHE A 149 7.78 -11.63 3.93
N ALA A 150 7.80 -11.18 5.19
CA ALA A 150 8.08 -12.04 6.36
C ALA A 150 7.05 -13.17 6.54
N HIS A 151 5.81 -12.94 6.12
CA HIS A 151 4.71 -13.92 6.13
C HIS A 151 4.23 -14.17 4.71
N SER A 152 5.15 -14.40 3.77
CA SER A 152 4.83 -14.67 2.37
C SER A 152 5.37 -16.02 1.93
N TYR A 153 4.58 -16.74 1.14
CA TYR A 153 4.88 -18.10 0.72
C TYR A 153 4.82 -18.19 -0.81
N ALA A 154 5.91 -18.68 -1.40
CA ALA A 154 5.92 -19.03 -2.82
C ALA A 154 4.93 -20.18 -3.06
N ASN A 155 4.22 -20.15 -4.18
CA ASN A 155 3.30 -21.22 -4.53
C ASN A 155 4.08 -22.53 -4.72
N LYS A 156 3.84 -23.51 -3.85
CA LYS A 156 4.43 -24.85 -3.96
C LYS A 156 3.42 -25.92 -4.37
N ASN A 157 2.10 -25.69 -4.26
CA ASN A 157 1.07 -26.73 -4.29
C ASN A 157 -0.26 -26.33 -4.97
N ASP A 158 -0.26 -25.59 -6.08
CA ASP A 158 -1.50 -25.22 -6.81
C ASP A 158 -2.59 -24.57 -5.93
N TYR A 159 -2.18 -23.79 -4.92
CA TYR A 159 -3.14 -23.00 -4.17
C TYR A 159 -3.85 -22.00 -5.09
N GLU A 160 -5.14 -21.78 -4.85
CA GLU A 160 -5.87 -20.65 -5.42
C GLU A 160 -5.13 -19.34 -5.12
N SER A 161 -5.26 -18.38 -6.04
CA SER A 161 -4.63 -17.06 -5.97
C SER A 161 -4.86 -16.42 -4.59
N ASP A 162 -4.00 -15.47 -4.20
CA ASP A 162 -4.29 -14.62 -3.05
C ASP A 162 -5.44 -13.66 -3.40
N ASP A 163 -6.66 -14.17 -3.30
CA ASP A 163 -7.87 -13.42 -3.61
C ASP A 163 -8.02 -12.18 -2.73
N GLY A 164 -7.46 -12.21 -1.51
CA GLY A 164 -7.45 -11.08 -0.59
C GLY A 164 -6.56 -9.94 -1.08
N PHE A 165 -5.35 -10.25 -1.57
CA PHE A 165 -4.47 -9.26 -2.16
C PHE A 165 -5.04 -8.71 -3.47
N ILE A 166 -5.55 -9.59 -4.35
CA ILE A 166 -6.13 -9.19 -5.65
C ILE A 166 -7.36 -8.30 -5.45
N PHE A 167 -8.28 -8.67 -4.56
CA PHE A 167 -9.41 -7.84 -4.18
C PHE A 167 -8.96 -6.46 -3.64
N GLY A 168 -7.94 -6.45 -2.77
CA GLY A 168 -7.40 -5.22 -2.22
C GLY A 168 -6.78 -4.30 -3.26
N ILE A 169 -5.97 -4.83 -4.18
CA ILE A 169 -5.30 -4.01 -5.20
C ILE A 169 -6.29 -3.49 -6.25
N ASP A 170 -7.34 -4.25 -6.57
CA ASP A 170 -8.43 -3.79 -7.45
C ASP A 170 -9.16 -2.58 -6.86
N ASN A 171 -9.59 -2.68 -5.60
CA ASN A 171 -10.25 -1.56 -4.91
C ASN A 171 -9.31 -0.35 -4.74
N LEU A 172 -8.00 -0.57 -4.55
CA LEU A 172 -7.01 0.49 -4.44
C LEU A 172 -6.86 1.24 -5.77
N ILE A 173 -6.75 0.50 -6.88
CA ILE A 173 -6.70 1.08 -8.23
C ILE A 173 -7.99 1.87 -8.53
N GLU A 174 -9.16 1.31 -8.20
CA GLU A 174 -10.44 2.02 -8.36
C GLU A 174 -10.51 3.30 -7.54
N SER A 175 -10.09 3.26 -6.27
CA SER A 175 -10.04 4.43 -5.39
C SER A 175 -9.14 5.55 -5.96
N LEU A 176 -8.00 5.18 -6.56
CA LEU A 176 -7.10 6.13 -7.22
C LEU A 176 -7.68 6.69 -8.53
N LYS A 177 -8.37 5.86 -9.34
CA LYS A 177 -9.07 6.31 -10.56
C LYS A 177 -10.20 7.29 -10.23
N ILE A 178 -10.97 7.01 -9.17
CA ILE A 178 -12.00 7.92 -8.65
C ILE A 178 -11.36 9.27 -8.27
N LEU A 179 -10.27 9.24 -7.50
CA LEU A 179 -9.55 10.44 -7.10
C LEU A 179 -9.03 11.25 -8.32
N GLN A 180 -8.52 10.56 -9.34
CA GLN A 180 -8.05 11.19 -10.58
C GLN A 180 -9.19 11.87 -11.36
N SER A 181 -10.42 11.33 -11.31
CA SER A 181 -11.57 11.92 -12.00
C SER A 181 -12.06 13.24 -11.40
N PHE A 182 -11.68 13.55 -10.16
CA PHE A 182 -12.10 14.75 -9.44
C PHE A 182 -11.04 15.87 -9.40
N LYS A 183 -9.83 15.63 -9.93
CA LYS A 183 -8.70 16.57 -9.87
C LYS A 183 -8.20 16.94 -11.26
#